data_AF-A0A6P0YKP6-F1
#
_entry.id   AF-A0A6P0YKP6-F1
#
_cell.length_a   1.000
_cell.length_b   1.000
_cell.length_c   1.000
_cell.angle_alpha   90.00
_cell.angle_beta   90.00
_cell.angle_gamma   90.00
#
_symmetry.space_group_name_H-M   'P 1'
#
loop_
_entity.id
_entity.type
_entity.pdbx_description
1 polymer ?
#
loop_
_entity_poly.entity_id
_entity_poly.type
_entity_poly.pdbx_seq_one_letter_code
_entity_poly.pdbx_strand_id
1 'polypeptide(L)'
;MQAREIEPKLKQLSNLAWSTEPALAQRLDEVTRWIKDIRPGLLMQKGVLVGFLLELIKDGEFWLKLQSLTNEERQLFLKHLPSPVSYWYENLFPKWFNENDHKFYIWKQKLRSGEFNQEDAELLKSVSRQIKSRDGCVVHRYIADLSMATDVIVSSSTGKPLCVQLTTMSGELCNHKYKEWKDTLQQWKIRRGIFVSYNPGQDRSVIQLVNLVLHNSKHLTEAKYIKFCFR
;
A
#
# COMPACT_ATOMS: atom_id res chain seq x y z
N MET A 1 -16.52 -7.94 11.30
CA MET A 1 -16.48 -9.04 10.32
C MET A 1 -15.70 -10.19 10.91
N GLN A 2 -16.28 -11.38 10.94
CA GLN A 2 -15.66 -12.61 11.47
C GLN A 2 -14.94 -13.39 10.35
N ALA A 3 -14.02 -14.30 10.69
CA ALA A 3 -13.26 -15.09 9.69
C ALA A 3 -14.15 -15.79 8.67
N ARG A 4 -15.27 -16.38 9.15
CA ARG A 4 -16.25 -17.09 8.31
C ARG A 4 -16.98 -16.21 7.30
N GLU A 5 -16.95 -14.89 7.48
CA GLU A 5 -17.62 -13.93 6.60
C GLU A 5 -16.69 -13.44 5.48
N ILE A 6 -15.37 -13.65 5.59
CA ILE A 6 -14.38 -13.10 4.64
C ILE A 6 -14.54 -13.73 3.24
N GLU A 7 -14.53 -15.06 3.14
CA GLU A 7 -14.67 -15.74 1.85
C GLU A 7 -16.03 -15.44 1.17
N PRO A 8 -17.19 -15.57 1.85
CA PRO A 8 -18.48 -15.18 1.26
C PRO A 8 -18.50 -13.74 0.77
N LYS A 9 -17.87 -12.82 1.52
CA LYS A 9 -17.84 -11.41 1.17
C LYS A 9 -16.99 -11.13 -0.06
N LEU A 10 -15.80 -11.73 -0.17
CA LEU A 10 -14.97 -11.64 -1.38
C LEU A 10 -15.69 -12.20 -2.61
N LYS A 11 -16.37 -13.35 -2.47
CA LYS A 11 -17.17 -13.94 -3.54
C LYS A 11 -18.31 -13.02 -3.98
N GLN A 12 -19.04 -12.43 -3.02
CA GLN A 12 -20.09 -11.45 -3.30
C GLN A 12 -19.53 -10.25 -4.06
N LEU A 13 -18.41 -9.69 -3.60
CA LEU A 13 -17.75 -8.55 -4.24
C LEU A 13 -17.27 -8.87 -5.65
N SER A 14 -16.68 -10.05 -5.88
CA SER A 14 -16.30 -10.51 -7.22
C SER A 14 -17.52 -10.58 -8.14
N ASN A 15 -18.63 -11.18 -7.69
CA ASN A 15 -19.88 -11.24 -8.44
C ASN A 15 -20.44 -9.87 -8.81
N LEU A 16 -20.39 -8.90 -7.89
CA LEU A 16 -20.83 -7.52 -8.15
C LEU A 16 -19.91 -6.80 -9.15
N ALA A 17 -18.61 -7.06 -9.08
CA ALA A 17 -17.64 -6.41 -9.95
C ALA A 17 -17.68 -6.92 -11.40
N TRP A 18 -18.16 -8.14 -11.66
CA TRP A 18 -18.07 -8.76 -13.00
C TRP A 18 -18.69 -7.93 -14.13
N SER A 19 -19.77 -7.19 -13.86
CA SER A 19 -20.45 -6.39 -14.88
C SER A 19 -19.81 -5.02 -15.13
N THR A 20 -19.14 -4.43 -14.12
CA THR A 20 -18.62 -3.05 -14.19
C THR A 20 -17.10 -2.96 -14.20
N GLU A 21 -16.41 -3.89 -13.54
CA GLU A 21 -14.97 -3.95 -13.39
C GLU A 21 -14.46 -5.41 -13.43
N PRO A 22 -14.43 -6.04 -14.62
CA PRO A 22 -14.06 -7.46 -14.77
C PRO A 22 -12.66 -7.78 -14.24
N ALA A 23 -11.70 -6.85 -14.35
CA ALA A 23 -10.33 -7.05 -13.87
C ALA A 23 -10.28 -7.18 -12.33
N LEU A 24 -11.01 -6.31 -11.62
CA LEU A 24 -11.17 -6.43 -10.17
C LEU A 24 -11.90 -7.73 -9.80
N ALA A 25 -12.95 -8.09 -10.54
CA ALA A 25 -13.70 -9.32 -10.32
C ALA A 25 -12.80 -10.57 -10.38
N GLN A 26 -11.94 -10.65 -11.39
CA GLN A 26 -10.97 -11.73 -11.57
C GLN A 26 -9.96 -11.78 -10.42
N ARG A 27 -9.41 -10.64 -9.99
CA ARG A 27 -8.46 -10.60 -8.86
C ARG A 27 -9.10 -11.01 -7.53
N LEU A 28 -10.32 -10.56 -7.26
CA LEU A 28 -11.06 -10.95 -6.07
C LEU A 28 -11.35 -12.46 -6.06
N ASP A 29 -11.72 -13.02 -7.20
CA ASP A 29 -11.94 -14.46 -7.36
C ASP A 29 -10.63 -15.27 -7.20
N GLU A 30 -9.50 -14.78 -7.74
CA GLU A 30 -8.18 -15.38 -7.53
C GLU A 30 -7.80 -15.44 -6.03
N VAL A 31 -8.02 -14.34 -5.30
CA VAL A 31 -7.80 -14.30 -3.84
C VAL A 31 -8.79 -15.21 -3.10
N THR A 32 -10.06 -15.24 -3.51
CA THR A 32 -11.10 -16.11 -2.91
C THR A 32 -10.71 -17.58 -3.03
N ARG A 33 -10.30 -18.02 -4.22
CA ARG A 33 -9.85 -19.41 -4.46
C ARG A 33 -8.61 -19.75 -3.63
N TRP A 34 -7.69 -18.80 -3.48
CA TRP A 34 -6.48 -19.00 -2.68
C TRP A 34 -6.77 -19.26 -1.18
N ILE A 35 -7.80 -18.63 -0.61
CA ILE A 35 -8.12 -18.77 0.82
C ILE A 35 -9.16 -19.85 1.14
N LYS A 36 -9.86 -20.38 0.13
CA LYS A 36 -11.00 -21.31 0.28
C LYS A 36 -10.72 -22.52 1.18
N ASP A 37 -9.51 -23.09 1.10
CA ASP A 37 -9.15 -24.30 1.84
C ASP A 37 -8.53 -24.00 3.22
N ILE A 38 -8.47 -22.73 3.64
CA ILE A 38 -7.94 -22.33 4.94
C ILE A 38 -9.06 -22.41 5.97
N ARG A 39 -8.93 -23.32 6.95
CA ARG A 39 -9.90 -23.43 8.05
C ARG A 39 -10.06 -22.09 8.76
N PRO A 40 -11.30 -21.63 9.08
CA PRO A 40 -11.53 -20.32 9.70
C PRO A 40 -10.70 -20.04 10.95
N GLY A 41 -10.51 -21.04 11.82
CA GLY A 41 -9.66 -20.91 13.01
C GLY A 41 -8.17 -20.66 12.69
N LEU A 42 -7.64 -21.34 11.66
CA LEU A 42 -6.27 -21.13 11.20
C LEU A 42 -6.09 -19.79 10.49
N LEU A 43 -7.13 -19.32 9.80
CA LEU A 43 -7.14 -18.00 9.19
C LEU A 43 -7.03 -16.91 10.27
N MET A 44 -7.80 -17.01 11.36
CA MET A 44 -7.78 -16.03 12.44
C MET A 44 -6.45 -15.95 13.20
N GLN A 45 -5.68 -17.03 13.21
CA GLN A 45 -4.33 -17.03 13.79
C GLN A 45 -3.32 -16.26 12.92
N LYS A 46 -3.64 -15.98 11.65
CA LYS A 46 -2.79 -15.25 10.71
C LYS A 46 -3.22 -13.79 10.61
N GLY A 47 -2.87 -12.99 11.62
CA GLY A 47 -3.30 -11.60 11.74
C GLY A 47 -3.02 -10.73 10.51
N VAL A 48 -1.83 -10.86 9.92
CA VAL A 48 -1.45 -10.11 8.70
C VAL A 48 -2.30 -10.51 7.50
N LEU A 49 -2.52 -11.81 7.30
CA LEU A 49 -3.38 -12.31 6.21
C LEU A 49 -4.82 -11.80 6.38
N VAL A 50 -5.37 -11.86 7.59
CA VAL A 50 -6.70 -11.29 7.87
C VAL A 50 -6.72 -9.80 7.59
N GLY A 51 -5.71 -9.04 8.05
CA GLY A 51 -5.57 -7.62 7.78
C GLY A 51 -5.63 -7.28 6.29
N PHE A 52 -4.86 -8.01 5.47
CA PHE A 52 -4.89 -7.89 4.01
C PHE A 52 -6.28 -8.14 3.43
N LEU A 53 -6.94 -9.24 3.81
CA LEU A 53 -8.25 -9.60 3.25
C LEU A 53 -9.33 -8.57 3.62
N LEU A 54 -9.31 -8.07 4.86
CA LEU A 54 -10.23 -7.02 5.31
C LEU A 54 -10.01 -5.71 4.54
N GLU A 55 -8.75 -5.35 4.29
CA GLU A 55 -8.41 -4.16 3.52
C GLU A 55 -8.83 -4.29 2.06
N LEU A 56 -8.55 -5.43 1.43
CA LEU A 56 -8.95 -5.70 0.04
C LEU A 56 -10.47 -5.63 -0.13
N ILE A 57 -11.24 -6.17 0.81
CA ILE A 57 -12.71 -6.06 0.81
C ILE A 57 -13.14 -4.60 0.86
N LYS A 58 -12.58 -3.81 1.78
CA LYS A 58 -12.93 -2.40 1.94
C LYS A 58 -12.58 -1.58 0.70
N ASP A 59 -11.39 -1.78 0.14
CA ASP A 59 -10.95 -1.08 -1.06
C ASP A 59 -11.77 -1.48 -2.29
N GLY A 60 -12.14 -2.76 -2.42
CA GLY A 60 -13.05 -3.24 -3.45
C GLY A 60 -14.45 -2.64 -3.34
N GLU A 61 -15.03 -2.60 -2.14
CA GLU A 61 -16.34 -1.96 -1.91
C GLU A 61 -16.30 -0.47 -2.22
N PHE A 62 -15.24 0.22 -1.77
CA PHE A 62 -15.05 1.64 -2.03
C PHE A 62 -14.92 1.91 -3.53
N TRP A 63 -14.11 1.11 -4.23
CA TRP A 63 -13.92 1.23 -5.67
C TRP A 63 -15.23 1.06 -6.44
N LEU A 64 -16.00 0.01 -6.16
CA LEU A 64 -17.28 -0.21 -6.87
C LEU A 64 -18.29 0.91 -6.62
N LYS A 65 -18.35 1.44 -5.38
CA LYS A 65 -19.16 2.64 -5.09
C LYS A 65 -18.66 3.85 -5.87
N LEU A 66 -17.35 4.05 -5.93
CA LEU A 66 -16.75 5.14 -6.69
C LEU A 66 -17.05 5.04 -8.20
N GLN A 67 -17.06 3.82 -8.76
CA GLN A 67 -17.41 3.57 -10.16
C GLN A 67 -18.90 3.69 -10.46
N SER A 68 -19.77 3.64 -9.44
CA SER A 68 -21.20 3.87 -9.62
C SER A 68 -21.59 5.35 -9.75
N LEU A 69 -20.66 6.27 -9.45
CA LEU A 69 -20.84 7.71 -9.60
C LEU A 69 -20.65 8.14 -11.06
N THR A 70 -21.27 9.26 -11.43
CA THR A 70 -20.93 9.95 -12.68
C THR A 70 -19.49 10.47 -12.65
N ASN A 71 -18.94 10.82 -13.82
CA ASN A 71 -17.57 11.36 -13.89
C ASN A 71 -17.42 12.63 -13.06
N GLU A 72 -18.41 13.53 -13.12
CA GLU A 72 -18.43 14.80 -12.43
C GLU A 72 -18.51 14.61 -10.90
N GLU A 73 -19.43 13.76 -10.43
CA GLU A 73 -19.57 13.43 -9.01
C GLU A 73 -18.31 12.76 -8.47
N ARG A 74 -17.74 11.83 -9.22
CA ARG A 74 -16.52 11.12 -8.84
C ARG A 74 -15.35 12.10 -8.70
N GLN A 75 -15.16 12.99 -9.66
CA GLN A 75 -14.10 14.00 -9.61
C GLN A 75 -14.31 14.98 -8.45
N LEU A 76 -15.54 15.38 -8.18
CA LEU A 76 -15.86 16.22 -7.02
C LEU A 76 -15.58 15.48 -5.71
N PHE A 77 -15.99 14.22 -5.59
CA PHE A 77 -15.77 13.41 -4.40
C PHE A 77 -14.28 13.20 -4.11
N LEU A 78 -13.49 12.84 -5.12
CA LEU A 78 -12.04 12.61 -4.99
C LEU A 78 -11.27 13.86 -4.59
N LYS A 79 -11.74 15.06 -4.99
CA LYS A 79 -11.16 16.34 -4.55
C LYS A 79 -11.33 16.61 -3.05
N HIS A 80 -12.34 16.03 -2.41
CA HIS A 80 -12.58 16.18 -0.97
C HIS A 80 -11.85 15.13 -0.13
N LEU A 81 -11.29 14.09 -0.76
CA LEU A 81 -10.49 13.11 -0.07
C LEU A 81 -9.06 13.63 0.17
N PRO A 82 -8.39 13.17 1.22
CA PRO A 82 -6.97 13.45 1.41
C PRO A 82 -6.15 12.94 0.22
N SER A 83 -5.17 13.73 -0.22
CA SER A 83 -4.42 13.46 -1.46
C SER A 83 -3.82 12.04 -1.58
N PRO A 84 -3.22 11.43 -0.54
CA PRO A 84 -2.76 10.03 -0.59
C PRO A 84 -3.88 9.01 -0.80
N VAL A 85 -5.09 9.28 -0.28
CA VAL A 85 -6.27 8.43 -0.45
C VAL A 85 -6.78 8.52 -1.89
N SER A 86 -6.93 9.73 -2.43
CA SER A 86 -7.30 9.91 -3.84
C SER A 86 -6.28 9.24 -4.75
N TYR A 87 -4.98 9.41 -4.48
CA TYR A 87 -3.92 8.75 -5.24
C TYR A 87 -4.00 7.23 -5.21
N TRP A 88 -4.29 6.65 -4.05
CA TRP A 88 -4.49 5.21 -3.93
C TRP A 88 -5.57 4.72 -4.89
N TYR A 89 -6.77 5.30 -4.84
CA TYR A 89 -7.88 4.85 -5.68
C TYR A 89 -7.74 5.28 -7.14
N GLU A 90 -7.27 6.49 -7.45
CA GLU A 90 -7.15 6.94 -8.84
C GLU A 90 -6.00 6.29 -9.60
N ASN A 91 -4.94 5.84 -8.90
CA ASN A 91 -3.70 5.41 -9.55
C ASN A 91 -3.27 4.00 -9.17
N LEU A 92 -3.11 3.69 -7.88
CA LEU A 92 -2.40 2.48 -7.47
C LEU A 92 -3.31 1.25 -7.41
N PHE A 93 -4.45 1.36 -6.73
CA PHE A 93 -5.41 0.27 -6.62
C PHE A 93 -5.89 -0.27 -7.98
N PRO A 94 -6.31 0.57 -8.95
CA PRO A 94 -6.67 0.09 -10.28
C PRO A 94 -5.53 -0.51 -11.06
N LYS A 95 -4.29 0.01 -10.92
CA LYS A 95 -3.14 -0.64 -11.55
C LYS A 95 -2.92 -2.04 -11.03
N TRP A 96 -3.04 -2.26 -9.71
CA TRP A 96 -2.82 -3.57 -9.11
C TRP A 96 -3.71 -4.65 -9.73
N PHE A 97 -5.00 -4.35 -9.97
CA PHE A 97 -5.89 -5.35 -10.55
C PHE A 97 -5.91 -5.38 -12.08
N ASN A 98 -5.42 -4.35 -12.77
CA ASN A 98 -5.34 -4.32 -14.24
C ASN A 98 -3.99 -4.78 -14.80
N GLU A 99 -2.91 -4.69 -14.02
CA GLU A 99 -1.55 -5.05 -14.43
C GLU A 99 -1.10 -6.37 -13.78
N ASN A 100 -0.04 -6.97 -14.33
CA ASN A 100 0.51 -8.21 -13.81
C ASN A 100 1.41 -7.95 -12.59
N ASP A 101 0.96 -8.37 -11.40
CA ASP A 101 1.81 -8.41 -10.22
C ASP A 101 2.75 -9.65 -10.25
N HIS A 102 3.99 -9.44 -10.68
CA HIS A 102 5.02 -10.50 -10.70
C HIS A 102 5.34 -11.07 -9.31
N LYS A 103 5.06 -10.32 -8.23
CA LYS A 103 5.28 -10.75 -6.84
C LYS A 103 4.06 -11.44 -6.24
N PHE A 104 2.93 -11.49 -6.95
CA PHE A 104 1.65 -11.98 -6.42
C PHE A 104 1.74 -13.38 -5.82
N TYR A 105 2.35 -14.32 -6.56
CA TYR A 105 2.53 -15.69 -6.07
C TYR A 105 3.45 -15.75 -4.84
N ILE A 106 4.54 -14.96 -4.85
CA ILE A 106 5.57 -14.97 -3.81
C ILE A 106 4.98 -14.49 -2.48
N TRP A 107 4.31 -13.34 -2.47
CA TRP A 107 3.78 -12.81 -1.22
C TRP A 107 2.54 -13.58 -0.74
N LYS A 108 1.73 -14.19 -1.62
CA LYS A 108 0.68 -15.14 -1.21
C LYS A 108 1.25 -16.31 -0.41
N GLN A 109 2.40 -16.86 -0.82
CA GLN A 109 3.07 -17.91 -0.05
C GLN A 109 3.52 -17.41 1.33
N LYS A 110 4.17 -16.24 1.39
CA LYS A 110 4.64 -15.63 2.66
C LYS A 110 3.51 -15.31 3.64
N LEU A 111 2.40 -14.74 3.16
CA LEU A 111 1.23 -14.48 3.99
C LEU A 111 0.61 -15.78 4.51
N ARG A 112 0.59 -16.84 3.68
CA ARG A 112 0.05 -18.14 4.07
C ARG A 112 0.95 -18.88 5.06
N SER A 113 2.28 -18.83 4.91
CA SER A 113 3.22 -19.43 5.87
C SER A 113 3.17 -18.71 7.22
N GLY A 114 2.90 -17.41 7.21
CA GLY A 114 2.97 -16.56 8.41
C GLY A 114 4.36 -15.98 8.65
N GLU A 115 5.25 -16.10 7.66
CA GLU A 115 6.62 -15.54 7.65
C GLU A 115 6.64 -14.02 7.43
N PHE A 116 5.48 -13.38 7.33
CA PHE A 116 5.40 -11.93 7.22
C PHE A 116 5.41 -11.29 8.61
N ASN A 117 6.59 -10.85 9.02
CA ASN A 117 6.79 -10.16 10.29
C ASN A 117 6.71 -8.65 10.01
N GLN A 118 5.78 -7.94 10.64
CA GLN A 118 5.77 -6.46 10.59
C GLN A 118 6.77 -5.89 11.61
N GLU A 119 8.06 -6.22 11.49
CA GLU A 119 9.11 -5.77 12.41
C GLU A 119 9.19 -4.23 12.48
N ASP A 120 8.83 -3.55 11.40
CA ASP A 120 8.79 -2.08 11.30
C ASP A 120 7.43 -1.45 11.73
N ALA A 121 6.45 -2.23 12.22
CA ALA A 121 5.10 -1.74 12.52
C ALA A 121 5.05 -0.55 13.50
N GLU A 122 5.78 -0.65 14.61
CA GLU A 122 5.79 0.40 15.63
C GLU A 122 6.50 1.66 15.14
N LEU A 123 7.55 1.52 14.32
CA LEU A 123 8.17 2.66 13.66
C LEU A 123 7.19 3.35 12.70
N LEU A 124 6.57 2.60 11.79
CA LEU A 124 5.61 3.14 10.83
C LEU A 124 4.44 3.84 11.53
N LYS A 125 3.98 3.29 12.65
CA LYS A 125 2.96 3.91 13.51
C LYS A 125 3.45 5.22 14.13
N SER A 126 4.70 5.27 14.60
CA SER A 126 5.32 6.50 15.13
C SER A 126 5.50 7.58 14.06
N VAL A 127 6.04 7.22 12.90
CA VAL A 127 6.17 8.09 11.72
C VAL A 127 4.80 8.64 11.32
N SER A 128 3.80 7.77 11.23
CA SER A 128 2.43 8.16 10.86
C SER A 128 1.81 9.15 11.83
N ARG A 129 1.98 8.93 13.14
CA ARG A 129 1.47 9.83 14.17
C ARG A 129 2.10 11.21 14.04
N GLN A 130 3.42 11.27 13.83
CA GLN A 130 4.13 12.54 13.70
C GLN A 130 3.84 13.27 12.39
N ILE A 131 3.60 12.55 11.28
CA ILE A 131 3.15 13.17 10.03
C ILE A 131 1.77 13.81 10.24
N LYS A 132 0.83 13.07 10.85
CA LYS A 132 -0.53 13.56 11.12
C LYS A 132 -0.55 14.75 12.08
N SER A 133 0.32 14.76 13.11
CA SER A 133 0.42 15.89 14.04
C SER A 133 1.01 17.16 13.41
N ARG A 134 1.41 17.12 12.14
CA ARG A 134 1.95 18.24 11.36
C ARG A 134 1.11 18.51 10.10
N ASP A 135 -0.18 18.17 10.18
CA ASP A 135 -1.18 18.31 9.12
C ASP A 135 -0.83 17.57 7.81
N GLY A 136 0.02 16.55 7.91
CA GLY A 136 0.28 15.63 6.82
C GLY A 136 -0.75 14.49 6.77
N CYS A 137 -0.90 13.89 5.60
CA CYS A 137 -1.73 12.72 5.39
C CYS A 137 -0.89 11.47 5.13
N VAL A 138 -1.38 10.33 5.60
CA VAL A 138 -0.72 9.04 5.52
C VAL A 138 -1.71 7.95 5.17
N VAL A 139 -1.36 7.12 4.20
CA VAL A 139 -2.08 5.91 3.80
C VAL A 139 -1.12 4.73 3.80
N HIS A 140 -1.51 3.67 4.52
CA HIS A 140 -0.89 2.36 4.41
C HIS A 140 -1.83 1.43 3.68
N ARG A 141 -1.26 0.57 2.83
CA ARG A 141 -1.98 -0.48 2.12
C ARG A 141 -1.09 -1.70 2.00
N TYR A 142 -1.62 -2.86 2.35
CA TYR A 142 -0.94 -4.15 2.18
C TYR A 142 -0.57 -4.38 0.73
N ILE A 143 -1.45 -4.06 -0.23
CA ILE A 143 -1.11 -4.19 -1.65
C ILE A 143 0.07 -3.28 -2.04
N ALA A 144 0.13 -2.05 -1.51
CA ALA A 144 1.24 -1.15 -1.81
C ALA A 144 2.57 -1.69 -1.27
N ASP A 145 2.57 -2.25 -0.06
CA ASP A 145 3.74 -2.87 0.55
C ASP A 145 4.16 -4.14 -0.23
N LEU A 146 3.25 -5.09 -0.38
CA LEU A 146 3.49 -6.42 -0.94
C LEU A 146 3.82 -6.42 -2.43
N SER A 147 3.10 -5.62 -3.21
CA SER A 147 3.23 -5.59 -4.68
C SER A 147 4.13 -4.46 -5.15
N MET A 148 4.04 -3.29 -4.51
CA MET A 148 4.62 -2.03 -5.02
C MET A 148 5.83 -1.53 -4.24
N ALA A 149 6.35 -2.32 -3.29
CA ALA A 149 7.50 -1.94 -2.45
C ALA A 149 7.34 -0.52 -1.87
N THR A 150 6.20 -0.30 -1.23
CA THR A 150 5.79 0.98 -0.65
C THR A 150 5.17 0.75 0.71
N ASP A 151 5.95 0.98 1.77
CA ASP A 151 5.46 0.85 3.16
C ASP A 151 4.38 1.87 3.48
N VAL A 152 4.47 3.06 2.86
CA VAL A 152 3.56 4.17 3.12
C VAL A 152 3.46 5.16 1.96
N ILE A 153 2.25 5.66 1.74
CA ILE A 153 1.96 6.79 0.84
C ILE A 153 1.68 8.01 1.70
N VAL A 154 2.39 9.10 1.44
CA VAL A 154 2.34 10.30 2.28
C VAL A 154 2.10 11.55 1.46
N SER A 155 1.48 12.54 2.08
CA SER A 155 1.57 13.91 1.62
C SER A 155 1.70 14.87 2.78
N SER A 156 2.36 16.00 2.56
CA SER A 156 2.13 17.18 3.41
C SER A 156 0.80 17.85 3.03
N SER A 157 0.34 18.81 3.83
CA SER A 157 -0.92 19.55 3.59
C SER A 157 -1.01 20.21 2.21
N THR A 158 0.12 20.67 1.65
CA THR A 158 0.20 21.30 0.32
C THR A 158 1.03 20.50 -0.69
N GLY A 159 1.44 19.30 -0.28
CA GLY A 159 2.31 18.44 -1.09
C GLY A 159 1.53 17.47 -1.94
N LYS A 160 2.24 16.84 -2.88
CA LYS A 160 1.70 15.75 -3.68
C LYS A 160 1.97 14.39 -3.00
N PRO A 161 1.20 13.34 -3.33
CA PRO A 161 1.40 11.98 -2.86
C PRO A 161 2.80 11.45 -3.20
N LEU A 162 3.46 10.84 -2.23
CA LEU A 162 4.81 10.32 -2.34
C LEU A 162 4.84 8.90 -1.78
N CYS A 163 5.33 7.94 -2.57
CA CYS A 163 5.54 6.57 -2.10
C CYS A 163 6.87 6.50 -1.34
N VAL A 164 6.87 5.85 -0.19
CA VAL A 164 8.05 5.75 0.68
C VAL A 164 8.32 4.28 0.99
N GLN A 165 9.59 3.89 0.84
CA GLN A 165 10.11 2.65 1.38
C GLN A 165 11.16 2.98 2.43
N LEU A 166 11.01 2.39 3.61
CA LEU A 166 11.95 2.40 4.70
C LEU A 166 12.75 1.09 4.72
N THR A 167 13.98 1.15 5.22
CA THR A 167 14.83 -0.02 5.42
C THR A 167 15.86 0.27 6.51
N THR A 168 16.40 -0.77 7.14
CA THR A 168 17.56 -0.65 8.06
C THR A 168 18.88 -1.04 7.38
N MET A 169 18.81 -1.58 6.15
CA MET A 169 19.96 -2.00 5.35
C MET A 169 20.89 -0.82 5.02
N SER A 170 22.19 -1.00 5.22
CA SER A 170 23.22 0.01 4.92
C SER A 170 24.22 -0.49 3.85
N GLY A 171 25.16 0.36 3.46
CA GLY A 171 26.26 -0.02 2.56
C GLY A 171 25.79 -0.53 1.19
N GLU A 172 26.46 -1.57 0.69
CA GLU A 172 26.19 -2.18 -0.63
C GLU A 172 24.80 -2.83 -0.70
N LEU A 173 24.31 -3.40 0.40
CA LEU A 173 22.96 -3.95 0.49
C LEU A 173 21.89 -2.86 0.31
N CYS A 174 22.11 -1.65 0.83
CA CYS A 174 21.23 -0.49 0.58
C CYS A 174 21.16 -0.15 -0.92
N ASN A 175 22.30 -0.20 -1.62
CA ASN A 175 22.38 0.11 -3.04
C ASN A 175 21.65 -0.92 -3.90
N HIS A 176 21.84 -2.20 -3.59
CA HIS A 176 21.17 -3.29 -4.29
C HIS A 176 19.65 -3.21 -4.11
N LYS A 177 19.18 -3.11 -2.86
CA LYS A 177 17.76 -3.00 -2.53
C LYS A 177 17.12 -1.75 -3.14
N TYR A 178 17.83 -0.63 -3.20
CA TYR A 178 17.34 0.58 -3.88
C TYR A 178 17.13 0.35 -5.38
N LYS A 179 18.01 -0.38 -6.06
CA LYS A 179 17.86 -0.67 -7.49
C LYS A 179 16.59 -1.49 -7.72
N GLU A 180 16.41 -2.58 -6.97
CA GLU A 180 15.20 -3.42 -7.05
C GLU A 180 13.91 -2.64 -6.73
N TRP A 181 13.96 -1.78 -5.72
CA TRP A 181 12.86 -0.89 -5.36
C TRP A 181 12.52 0.08 -6.51
N LYS A 182 13.53 0.73 -7.08
CA LYS A 182 13.34 1.68 -8.19
C LYS A 182 12.74 0.97 -9.41
N ASP A 183 13.25 -0.22 -9.74
CA ASP A 183 12.74 -1.02 -10.85
C ASP A 183 11.26 -1.41 -10.60
N THR A 184 10.91 -1.78 -9.35
CA THR A 184 9.52 -2.04 -8.94
C THR A 184 8.63 -0.81 -9.16
N LEU A 185 9.05 0.38 -8.70
CA LEU A 185 8.27 1.62 -8.88
C LEU A 185 8.09 1.97 -10.36
N GLN A 186 9.12 1.74 -11.19
CA GLN A 186 9.05 1.98 -12.62
C GLN A 186 8.06 1.01 -13.31
N GLN A 187 8.06 -0.26 -12.94
CA GLN A 187 7.10 -1.26 -13.44
C GLN A 187 5.66 -0.83 -13.14
N TRP A 188 5.39 -0.40 -11.90
CA TRP A 188 4.07 0.11 -11.49
C TRP A 188 3.79 1.55 -11.95
N LYS A 189 4.71 2.17 -12.71
CA LYS A 189 4.62 3.57 -13.17
C LYS A 189 4.33 4.55 -12.03
N ILE A 190 4.90 4.30 -10.86
CA ILE A 190 4.84 5.19 -9.70
C ILE A 190 5.84 6.31 -9.94
N ARG A 191 5.37 7.56 -10.04
CA ARG A 191 6.23 8.66 -10.55
C ARG A 191 7.06 9.36 -9.47
N ARG A 192 6.73 9.17 -8.20
CA ARG A 192 7.36 9.89 -7.08
C ARG A 192 7.61 8.90 -5.95
N GLY A 193 8.89 8.69 -5.66
CA GLY A 193 9.30 7.75 -4.62
C GLY A 193 10.52 8.24 -3.84
N ILE A 194 10.54 7.95 -2.55
CA ILE A 194 11.78 8.02 -1.75
C ILE A 194 12.07 6.68 -1.09
N PHE A 195 13.34 6.32 -1.11
CA PHE A 195 13.88 5.15 -0.43
C PHE A 195 14.79 5.63 0.69
N VAL A 196 14.49 5.23 1.92
CA VAL A 196 15.19 5.76 3.09
C VAL A 196 15.70 4.60 3.94
N SER A 197 17.02 4.48 4.04
CA SER A 197 17.65 3.66 5.06
C SER A 197 17.81 4.45 6.33
N TYR A 198 17.42 3.89 7.48
CA TYR A 198 17.46 4.54 8.78
C TYR A 198 18.12 3.63 9.83
N ASN A 199 18.67 4.24 10.88
CA ASN A 199 19.24 3.51 12.01
C ASN A 199 18.23 3.49 13.18
N PRO A 200 17.66 2.32 13.55
CA PRO A 200 16.68 2.22 14.63
C PRO A 200 17.28 2.56 16.01
N GLY A 201 18.60 2.46 16.18
CA GLY A 201 19.30 2.78 17.43
C GLY A 201 19.54 4.27 17.67
N GLN A 202 19.09 5.17 16.78
CA GLN A 202 19.22 6.61 16.96
C GLN A 202 17.90 7.27 17.40
N ASP A 203 17.92 7.96 18.54
CA ASP A 203 16.76 8.60 19.19
C ASP A 203 16.00 9.60 18.30
N ARG A 204 16.67 10.25 17.32
CA ARG A 204 16.06 11.26 16.43
C ARG A 204 15.67 10.74 15.06
N SER A 205 15.80 9.44 14.80
CA SER A 205 15.54 8.81 13.51
C SER A 205 14.12 9.12 12.99
N VAL A 206 13.09 9.02 13.84
CA VAL A 206 11.70 9.28 13.45
C VAL A 206 11.48 10.73 13.00
N ILE A 207 12.00 11.71 13.75
CA ILE A 207 11.82 13.14 13.42
C ILE A 207 12.49 13.47 12.09
N GLN A 208 13.69 12.93 11.86
CA GLN A 208 14.43 13.12 10.60
C GLN A 208 13.68 12.49 9.43
N LEU A 209 13.17 11.26 9.59
CA LEU A 209 12.33 10.60 8.58
C LEU A 209 11.10 11.43 8.23
N VAL A 210 10.38 11.94 9.23
CA VAL A 210 9.17 12.75 9.03
C VAL A 210 9.50 14.05 8.29
N ASN A 211 10.56 14.76 8.68
CA ASN A 211 11.02 15.98 8.00
C ASN A 211 11.35 15.71 6.53
N LEU A 212 12.11 14.64 6.29
CA LEU A 212 12.54 14.24 4.96
C LEU A 212 11.35 13.92 4.06
N VAL A 213 10.42 13.11 4.55
CA VAL A 213 9.24 12.65 3.83
C VAL A 213 8.31 13.83 3.50
N LEU A 214 8.02 14.70 4.48
CA LEU A 214 7.15 15.87 4.29
C LEU A 214 7.77 16.90 3.34
N HIS A 215 9.06 17.17 3.47
CA HIS A 215 9.77 18.07 2.56
C HIS A 215 9.72 17.55 1.13
N ASN A 216 10.06 16.27 0.90
CA ASN A 216 10.05 15.69 -0.44
C ASN A 216 8.63 15.57 -1.00
N SER A 217 7.59 15.38 -0.17
CA SER A 217 6.21 15.44 -0.66
C SER A 217 5.88 16.79 -1.31
N LYS A 218 6.44 17.91 -0.81
CA LYS A 218 6.26 19.25 -1.40
C LYS A 218 7.15 19.49 -2.62
N HIS A 219 8.42 19.11 -2.52
CA HIS A 219 9.45 19.60 -3.46
C HIS A 219 9.92 18.58 -4.49
N LEU A 220 9.61 17.29 -4.32
CA LEU A 220 10.02 16.28 -5.27
C LEU A 220 9.24 16.44 -6.58
N THR A 221 9.95 16.72 -7.66
CA THR A 221 9.39 16.80 -9.02
C THR A 221 8.85 15.45 -9.49
N GLU A 222 8.01 15.46 -10.52
CA GLU A 222 7.52 14.23 -11.14
C GLU A 222 8.65 13.37 -11.73
N ALA A 223 8.40 12.06 -11.85
CA ALA A 223 9.31 11.07 -12.41
C ALA A 223 10.70 11.03 -11.74
N LYS A 224 10.76 11.28 -10.43
CA LYS A 224 12.00 11.30 -9.65
C LYS A 224 11.95 10.32 -8.48
N TYR A 225 13.04 9.60 -8.32
CA TYR A 225 13.29 8.68 -7.21
C TYR A 225 14.53 9.14 -6.45
N ILE A 226 14.42 9.32 -5.14
CA ILE A 226 15.55 9.73 -4.31
C ILE A 226 15.88 8.64 -3.30
N LYS A 227 17.17 8.40 -3.12
CA LYS A 227 17.72 7.50 -2.11
C LYS A 227 18.37 8.31 -1.00
N PHE A 228 18.07 7.96 0.24
CA PHE A 228 18.78 8.44 1.43
C PHE A 228 19.29 7.21 2.18
N CYS A 229 20.59 6.92 2.11
CA CYS A 229 21.21 5.90 2.97
C CYS A 229 22.04 6.60 4.04
N PHE A 230 21.55 6.61 5.28
CA PHE A 230 22.35 7.08 6.42
C PHE A 230 23.37 5.99 6.79
N ARG A 231 24.58 6.40 7.16
CA ARG A 231 25.64 5.50 7.65
C ARG A 231 25.47 5.26 9.14
#